data_AF-X1T6M3-F1
#
_entry.id   AF-X1T6M3-F1
#
_cell.length_a   1.000
_cell.length_b   1.000
_cell.length_c   1.000
_cell.angle_alpha   90.00
_cell.angle_beta   90.00
_cell.angle_gamma   90.00
#
_symmetry.space_group_name_H-M   'P 1'
#
loop_
_entity.id
_entity.type
_entity.pdbx_description
1 polymer ?
#
loop_
_entity_poly.entity_id
_entity_poly.type
_entity_poly.pdbx_seq_one_letter_code
_entity_poly.pdbx_strand_id
1 'polypeptide(L)'
;MAKISLSMFKDLFEIKNATHKLSCSHVYCRNSRVDYCMDCIILKKMPNFRLKILVFGERNRKGHDDKKQIRYVDESRVKPNRGLNKYVNEIS
;
A
#
# COMPACT_ATOMS: atom_id res chain seq x y z
N MET A 1 -5.39 16.84 27.94
CA MET A 1 -4.72 15.77 27.17
C MET A 1 -5.75 15.12 26.27
N ALA A 2 -5.68 15.32 24.96
CA ALA A 2 -6.67 14.76 24.03
C ALA A 2 -6.55 13.23 24.02
N LYS A 3 -7.58 12.53 24.48
CA LYS A 3 -7.75 11.09 24.25
C LYS A 3 -8.13 10.93 22.78
N ILE A 4 -7.14 10.75 21.92
CA ILE A 4 -7.41 10.32 20.54
C ILE A 4 -8.02 8.92 20.66
N SER A 5 -9.27 8.77 20.25
CA SER A 5 -9.95 7.49 20.30
C SER A 5 -9.27 6.50 19.36
N LEU A 6 -9.09 5.26 19.82
CA LEU A 6 -8.51 4.17 19.01
C LEU A 6 -9.27 3.92 17.69
N SER A 7 -10.52 4.38 17.57
CA SER A 7 -11.29 4.33 16.33
C SER A 7 -10.70 5.23 15.25
N MET A 8 -10.30 6.46 15.56
CA MET A 8 -9.75 7.38 14.56
C MET A 8 -8.41 6.91 13.97
N PHE A 9 -7.62 6.14 14.71
CA PHE A 9 -6.38 5.55 14.18
C PHE A 9 -6.62 4.36 13.25
N LYS A 10 -7.77 3.69 13.33
CA LYS A 10 -8.10 2.57 12.43
C LYS A 10 -8.39 3.06 11.02
N ASP A 11 -9.03 4.22 10.90
CA ASP A 11 -9.40 4.84 9.62
C ASP A 11 -8.15 5.28 8.83
N LEU A 12 -7.06 5.60 9.52
CA LEU A 12 -5.78 5.95 8.90
C LEU A 12 -5.16 4.79 8.10
N PHE A 13 -5.52 3.55 8.44
CA PHE A 13 -5.04 2.33 7.77
C PHE A 13 -6.10 1.73 6.84
N GLU A 14 -6.94 2.55 6.21
CA GLU A 14 -7.84 2.10 5.15
C GLU A 14 -7.22 2.19 3.75
N ILE A 15 -7.77 1.42 2.81
CA ILE A 15 -7.34 1.42 1.40
C ILE A 15 -7.51 2.78 0.72
N LYS A 16 -8.48 3.60 1.19
CA LYS A 16 -8.69 4.97 0.72
C LYS A 16 -7.46 5.86 0.91
N ASN A 17 -6.66 5.58 1.93
CA ASN A 17 -5.44 6.31 2.26
C ASN A 17 -4.19 5.74 1.58
N ALA A 18 -4.34 4.82 0.62
CA ALA A 18 -3.23 4.20 -0.09
C ALA A 18 -2.50 5.19 -1.03
N THR A 19 -1.47 5.83 -0.49
CA THR A 19 -0.66 6.84 -1.19
C THR A 19 0.25 6.27 -2.28
N HIS A 20 0.59 4.99 -2.22
CA HIS A 20 1.57 4.37 -3.11
C HIS A 20 1.08 3.03 -3.67
N LYS A 21 1.71 2.56 -4.75
CA LYS A 21 1.54 1.22 -5.30
C LYS A 21 2.86 0.45 -5.25
N LEU A 22 2.79 -0.78 -4.76
CA LEU A 22 3.89 -1.74 -4.75
C LEU A 22 3.86 -2.61 -6.01
N SER A 23 4.94 -2.60 -6.78
CA SER A 23 5.13 -3.52 -7.92
C SER A 23 5.55 -4.92 -7.44
N CYS A 24 4.70 -5.91 -7.72
CA CYS A 24 4.89 -7.32 -7.40
C CYS A 24 5.01 -8.15 -8.68
N SER A 25 5.76 -9.24 -8.60
CA SER A 25 5.89 -10.24 -9.64
C SER A 25 5.67 -11.61 -9.02
N HIS A 26 4.78 -12.41 -9.59
CA HIS A 26 4.57 -13.79 -9.16
C HIS A 26 4.84 -14.74 -10.32
N VAL A 27 5.62 -15.78 -10.04
CA VAL A 27 5.96 -16.84 -11.00
C VAL A 27 5.14 -18.06 -10.64
N TYR A 28 4.21 -18.45 -11.51
CA TYR A 28 3.35 -19.63 -11.30
C TYR A 28 4.03 -20.91 -11.78
N CYS A 29 4.73 -20.84 -12.91
CA CYS A 29 5.47 -21.95 -13.51
C CYS A 29 6.74 -21.40 -14.18
N ARG A 30 7.61 -22.29 -14.67
CA ARG A 30 8.91 -21.93 -15.29
C ARG A 30 8.81 -20.82 -16.35
N ASN A 31 7.70 -20.77 -17.10
CA ASN A 31 7.47 -19.79 -18.18
C ASN A 31 6.28 -18.85 -17.92
N SER A 32 5.67 -18.86 -16.74
CA SER A 32 4.50 -18.02 -16.44
C SER A 32 4.82 -17.06 -15.30
N ARG A 33 4.99 -15.79 -15.66
CA ARG A 33 5.19 -14.67 -14.74
C ARG A 33 4.05 -13.67 -14.93
N VAL A 34 3.44 -13.28 -13.83
CA VAL A 34 2.42 -12.23 -13.80
C VAL A 34 2.91 -11.11 -12.91
N ASP A 35 3.02 -9.93 -13.49
CA ASP A 35 3.33 -8.70 -12.78
C ASP A 35 2.03 -7.98 -12.40
N TYR A 36 1.99 -7.45 -11.19
CA TYR A 36 0.82 -6.75 -10.67
C TYR A 36 1.18 -5.71 -9.62
N CYS A 37 0.28 -4.76 -9.39
CA CYS A 37 0.46 -3.69 -8.42
C CYS A 37 -0.51 -3.86 -7.26
N MET A 38 -0.04 -3.59 -6.04
CA MET A 38 -0.86 -3.59 -4.84
C MET A 38 -0.86 -2.21 -4.19
N ASP A 39 -2.01 -1.76 -3.71
CA ASP A 39 -2.13 -0.50 -2.98
C ASP A 39 -1.45 -0.59 -1.61
N CYS A 40 -0.68 0.44 -1.26
CA CYS A 40 0.11 0.44 -0.03
C CYS A 40 0.32 1.83 0.59
N ILE A 41 0.61 1.83 1.89
CA ILE A 41 1.00 3.00 2.67
C ILE A 41 2.44 2.80 3.15
N ILE A 42 3.28 3.83 3.01
CA ILE A 42 4.61 3.83 3.58
C ILE A 42 4.51 4.14 5.07
N LEU A 43 4.95 3.21 5.92
CA LEU A 43 4.95 3.39 7.37
C LEU A 43 6.24 4.03 7.86
N LYS A 44 7.39 3.58 7.33
CA LYS A 44 8.71 4.04 7.77
C LYS A 44 9.77 3.77 6.71
N LYS A 45 10.69 4.72 6.54
CA LYS A 45 11.95 4.50 5.81
C LYS A 45 12.96 3.77 6.69
N MET A 46 13.55 2.71 6.16
CA MET A 46 14.59 1.93 6.82
C MET A 46 15.96 2.20 6.17
N PRO A 47 17.06 1.87 6.87
CA PRO A 47 18.39 1.89 6.27
C PRO A 47 18.47 0.99 5.02
N ASN A 48 19.43 1.27 4.15
CA ASN A 48 19.68 0.55 2.90
C ASN A 48 18.52 0.62 1.89
N PHE A 49 17.89 1.79 1.74
CA PHE A 49 16.84 2.03 0.73
C PHE A 49 15.64 1.08 0.84
N ARG A 50 15.35 0.59 2.06
CA ARG A 50 14.21 -0.26 2.36
C ARG A 50 13.06 0.55 2.94
N LEU A 51 11.85 0.16 2.62
CA LEU A 51 10.62 0.73 3.17
C LEU A 51 9.87 -0.34 3.95
N LYS A 52 9.43 0.03 5.15
CA LYS A 52 8.37 -0.69 5.85
C LYS A 52 7.04 -0.13 5.34
N ILE A 53 6.24 -0.98 4.71
CA ILE A 53 4.97 -0.60 4.09
C ILE A 53 3.84 -1.47 4.62
N LEU A 54 2.63 -0.92 4.64
CA LEU A 54 1.38 -1.65 4.81
C LEU A 54 0.76 -1.85 3.44
N VAL A 55 0.53 -3.10 3.05
CA VAL A 55 -0.08 -3.46 1.77
C VAL A 55 -1.51 -3.91 2.01
N PHE A 56 -2.42 -3.46 1.16
CA PHE A 56 -3.83 -3.86 1.14
C PHE A 56 -4.06 -4.95 0.11
N GLY A 57 -4.98 -5.87 0.41
CA GLY A 57 -5.35 -6.92 -0.52
C GLY A 57 -4.50 -8.18 -0.41
N GLU A 58 -4.86 -9.16 -1.22
CA GLU A 58 -4.09 -10.38 -1.43
C GLU A 58 -3.85 -10.59 -2.93
N ARG A 59 -2.62 -10.28 -3.38
CA ARG A 59 -2.24 -10.31 -4.80
C ARG A 59 -3.22 -9.45 -5.63
N ASN A 60 -3.67 -9.96 -6.78
CA ASN A 60 -4.68 -9.34 -7.65
C ASN A 60 -6.10 -9.85 -7.41
N ARG A 61 -6.40 -10.43 -6.22
CA ARG A 61 -7.70 -11.04 -5.95
C ARG A 61 -8.69 -9.98 -5.46
N LYS A 62 -9.77 -9.76 -6.23
CA LYS A 62 -10.87 -8.86 -5.85
C LYS A 62 -11.58 -9.36 -4.58
N GLY A 63 -12.02 -8.42 -3.73
CA GLY A 63 -12.78 -8.72 -2.52
C GLY A 63 -11.94 -9.10 -1.30
N HIS A 64 -10.63 -8.85 -1.34
CA HIS A 64 -9.71 -9.08 -0.22
C HIS A 64 -9.10 -7.79 0.33
N ASP A 65 -9.72 -6.64 0.03
CA ASP A 65 -9.21 -5.31 0.40
C ASP A 65 -9.21 -5.07 1.92
N ASP A 66 -9.94 -5.90 2.67
CA ASP A 66 -9.94 -6.00 4.12
C ASP A 66 -8.61 -6.55 4.68
N LYS A 67 -7.89 -7.36 3.88
CA LYS A 67 -6.60 -7.93 4.28
C LYS A 67 -5.51 -6.87 4.24
N LYS A 68 -4.71 -6.84 5.30
CA LYS A 68 -3.60 -5.91 5.48
C LYS A 68 -2.36 -6.69 5.88
N GLN A 69 -1.23 -6.42 5.23
CA GLN A 69 0.03 -7.09 5.52
C GLN A 69 1.18 -6.10 5.56
N ILE A 70 2.02 -6.18 6.60
CA ILE A 70 3.26 -5.41 6.67
C ILE A 70 4.33 -6.10 5.81
N ARG A 71 5.00 -5.33 4.95
CA ARG A 71 6.13 -5.80 4.14
C ARG A 71 7.32 -4.88 4.26
N TYR A 72 8.49 -5.44 4.00
CA TYR A 72 9.75 -4.72 3.96
C TYR A 72 10.31 -4.87 2.55
N VAL A 73 10.26 -3.80 1.78
CA VAL A 73 10.57 -3.82 0.34
C VAL A 73 11.62 -2.78 0.00
N ASP A 74 12.28 -2.96 -1.14
CA ASP A 74 13.15 -1.94 -1.72
C ASP A 74 12.30 -0.74 -2.20
N GLU A 75 12.79 0.49 -1.98
CA GLU A 75 12.06 1.71 -2.34
C GLU A 75 11.84 1.85 -3.85
N SER A 76 12.73 1.29 -4.68
CA SER A 76 12.63 1.34 -6.14
C SER A 76 11.36 0.65 -6.68
N ARG A 77 10.81 -0.29 -5.90
CA ARG A 77 9.62 -1.08 -6.21
C ARG A 77 8.31 -0.39 -5.82
N VAL A 78 8.38 0.74 -5.14
CA VAL A 78 7.21 1.50 -4.67
C VAL A 78 7.09 2.76 -5.52
N LYS A 79 5.91 2.98 -6.11
CA LYS A 79 5.61 4.15 -6.95
C LYS A 79 4.47 4.96 -6.34
N PRO A 80 4.46 6.30 -6.48
CA PRO A 80 3.35 7.12 -6.03
C PRO A 80 2.04 6.71 -6.73
N ASN A 81 0.95 6.60 -5.97
CA ASN A 81 -0.36 6.33 -6.51
C ASN A 81 -0.98 7.64 -7.04
N ARG A 82 -0.68 7.99 -8.28
CA ARG A 82 -1.15 9.24 -8.91
C ARG A 82 -2.68 9.31 -9.09
N GLY A 83 -3.41 8.22 -8.87
CA GLY A 83 -4.87 8.15 -9.00
C GLY A 83 -5.66 8.76 -7.85
N LEU A 84 -5.08 8.89 -6.64
CA LEU A 84 -5.76 9.45 -5.46
C LEU A 84 -5.57 10.97 -5.29
N ASN A 85 -4.64 11.57 -6.04
CA ASN A 85 -4.32 13.00 -5.92
C ASN A 85 -5.32 13.92 -6.64
N LYS A 86 -6.38 13.36 -7.25
CA LYS A 86 -7.44 14.14 -7.90
C LYS A 86 -8.50 14.63 -6.90
N TYR A 87 -8.75 13.88 -5.82
CA TYR A 87 -9.80 14.23 -4.84
C TYR A 87 -9.34 15.19 -3.74
N VAL A 88 -8.04 15.49 -3.64
CA VAL A 88 -7.49 16.42 -2.64
C VAL A 88 -7.49 17.87 -3.15
N ASN A 89 -7.56 18.07 -4.47
CA ASN A 89 -7.57 19.39 -5.11
C ASN A 89 -8.97 19.92 -5.42
N GLU A 90 -10.05 19.21 -5.07
CA GLU A 90 -11.44 19.67 -5.23
C GLU A 90 -12.03 20.22 -3.92
N ILE A 91 -11.24 20.29 -2.84
CA ILE A 91 -11.64 20.84 -1.53
C ILE A 91 -10.79 22.08 -1.19
N SER A 92 -10.35 22.83 -2.18
CA SER A 92 -9.63 24.11 -2.02
C SER A 92 -10.39 25.23 -2.71
#